data_AF-A0A2W4NYZ1-F1
#
_entry.id   AF-A0A2W4NYZ1-F1
#
_cell.length_a   1.000
_cell.length_b   1.000
_cell.length_c   1.000
_cell.angle_alpha   90.00
_cell.angle_beta   90.00
_cell.angle_gamma   90.00
#
_symmetry.space_group_name_H-M   'P 1'
#
loop_
_entity.id
_entity.type
_entity.pdbx_description
1 polymer ?
#
loop_
_entity_poly.entity_id
_entity_poly.type
_entity_poly.pdbx_seq_one_letter_code
_entity_poly.pdbx_strand_id
1 'polypeptide(L)'
;MTINLKGLTNAEIQIRDGKAVMEHEGYEYSMDSEQLHKYYESTYIPPGGALVIPDGVKFMRWRKPYLLAVHEHPPMLRNTRWITKDSPSAYGAGTVYRPIRLSMPYTVTISTYQISDNGAARNTGANQLFFRTNMLKNVKDNLFYPSLLNVSVVGQKLDETWICTQYLKTATNDTWQDVLVKLLEHLWHGAFNYSSEHHEGASWFTRYAQAGIKEITPVENWETASAAPMFGYKFKNWLPCAYNLEEAIERTFKRLNAQPATELKQARVIENMAYHLLNYGTKVELNKKKETQ
;
A
#
# COMPACT_ATOMS: atom_id res chain seq x y z
N MET A 1 31.46 15.04 -10.43
CA MET A 1 30.55 15.45 -9.34
C MET A 1 30.43 14.28 -8.38
N THR A 2 30.64 14.52 -7.09
CA THR A 2 30.54 13.50 -6.03
C THR A 2 29.29 13.77 -5.20
N ILE A 3 28.47 12.74 -5.01
CA ILE A 3 27.26 12.81 -4.19
C ILE A 3 27.41 11.82 -3.02
N ASN A 4 27.51 12.35 -1.81
CA ASN A 4 27.63 11.55 -0.59
C ASN A 4 26.24 11.13 -0.08
N LEU A 5 26.03 9.82 0.04
CA LEU A 5 24.83 9.22 0.63
C LEU A 5 25.00 9.08 2.15
N LYS A 6 24.12 9.71 2.93
CA LYS A 6 24.10 9.56 4.39
C LYS A 6 23.00 8.59 4.79
N GLY A 7 23.35 7.36 5.15
CA GLY A 7 22.39 6.41 5.76
C GLY A 7 22.47 4.98 5.21
N LEU A 8 23.05 4.81 4.02
CA LEU A 8 23.46 3.53 3.47
C LEU A 8 24.99 3.44 3.59
N THR A 9 25.48 2.31 4.07
CA THR A 9 26.90 1.93 4.18
C THR A 9 27.78 2.50 3.06
N ASN A 10 28.68 3.45 3.38
CA ASN A 10 29.84 3.95 2.59
C ASN A 10 29.75 3.96 1.04
N ALA A 11 28.57 4.10 0.44
CA ALA A 11 28.39 4.05 -1.00
C ALA A 11 28.40 5.48 -1.56
N GLU A 12 29.37 5.80 -2.40
CA GLU A 12 29.50 7.09 -3.07
C GLU A 12 29.09 6.94 -4.54
N ILE A 13 28.23 7.83 -5.04
CA ILE A 13 27.96 7.92 -6.48
C ILE A 13 28.81 9.02 -7.09
N GLN A 14 29.56 8.64 -8.12
CA GLN A 14 30.42 9.53 -8.89
C GLN A 14 29.96 9.60 -10.34
N ILE A 15 29.89 10.80 -10.90
CA ILE A 15 29.70 10.97 -12.34
C ILE A 15 31.07 10.97 -13.03
N ARG A 16 31.34 9.95 -13.85
CA ARG A 16 32.57 9.78 -14.65
C ARG A 16 32.20 9.46 -16.10
N ASP A 17 32.78 10.18 -17.06
CA ASP A 17 32.62 9.92 -18.51
C ASP A 17 31.16 9.79 -18.97
N GLY A 18 30.28 10.66 -18.47
CA GLY A 18 28.86 10.62 -18.81
C GLY A 18 28.09 9.44 -18.20
N LYS A 19 28.66 8.72 -17.23
CA LYS A 19 28.00 7.67 -16.45
C LYS A 19 27.96 8.02 -14.97
N ALA A 20 26.88 7.64 -14.30
CA ALA A 20 26.82 7.58 -12.85
C ALA A 20 27.32 6.22 -12.37
N VAL A 21 28.30 6.21 -11.48
CA VAL A 21 29.01 5.02 -11.01
C VAL A 21 28.89 4.93 -9.49
N MET A 22 28.52 3.78 -8.96
CA MET A 22 28.45 3.46 -7.55
C MET A 22 29.29 2.22 -7.25
N GLU A 23 30.18 2.29 -6.27
CA GLU A 23 30.89 1.10 -5.77
C GLU A 23 30.20 0.60 -4.50
N HIS A 24 29.88 -0.70 -4.44
CA HIS A 24 29.30 -1.33 -3.26
C HIS A 24 29.76 -2.79 -3.17
N GLU A 25 30.30 -3.21 -2.02
CA GLU A 25 30.76 -4.58 -1.76
C GLU A 25 31.74 -5.14 -2.82
N GLY A 26 32.62 -4.29 -3.38
CA GLY A 26 33.62 -4.70 -4.38
C GLY A 26 33.07 -4.83 -5.81
N TYR A 27 31.80 -4.49 -6.02
CA TYR A 27 31.17 -4.39 -7.33
C TYR A 27 30.98 -2.93 -7.73
N GLU A 28 31.22 -2.65 -9.00
CA GLU A 28 30.91 -1.37 -9.63
C GLU A 28 29.56 -1.48 -10.35
N TYR A 29 28.67 -0.54 -10.05
CA TYR A 29 27.39 -0.37 -10.71
C TYR A 29 27.45 0.92 -11.50
N SER A 30 27.06 0.91 -12.78
CA SER A 30 27.01 2.13 -13.57
C SER A 30 25.74 2.25 -14.41
N MET A 31 25.33 3.49 -14.66
CA MET A 31 24.26 3.83 -15.60
C MET A 31 24.61 5.10 -16.36
N ASP A 32 24.03 5.29 -17.53
CA ASP A 32 24.22 6.52 -18.31
C ASP A 32 23.67 7.74 -17.53
N SER A 33 24.39 8.87 -17.59
CA SER A 33 24.04 10.08 -16.83
C SER A 33 22.77 10.77 -17.35
N GLU A 34 22.44 10.63 -18.63
CA GLU A 34 21.17 11.10 -19.20
C GLU A 34 20.02 10.20 -18.74
N GLN A 35 20.27 8.88 -18.65
CA GLN A 35 19.32 7.95 -18.02
C GLN A 35 19.12 8.27 -16.53
N LEU A 36 20.20 8.61 -15.82
CA LEU A 36 20.13 9.09 -14.44
C LEU A 36 19.33 10.39 -14.35
N HIS A 37 19.56 11.34 -15.26
CA HIS A 37 18.85 12.62 -15.26
C HIS A 37 17.35 12.40 -15.52
N LYS A 38 17.00 11.60 -16.52
CA LYS A 38 15.62 11.18 -16.79
C LYS A 38 14.99 10.45 -15.60
N TYR A 39 15.77 9.63 -14.91
CA TYR A 39 15.33 8.97 -13.67
C TYR A 39 15.11 9.98 -12.55
N TYR A 40 16.03 10.94 -12.34
CA TYR A 40 15.91 11.98 -11.34
C TYR A 40 14.69 12.89 -11.58
N GLU A 41 14.48 13.31 -12.84
CA GLU A 41 13.34 14.14 -13.25
C GLU A 41 12.00 13.42 -13.12
N SER A 42 12.01 12.08 -13.14
CA SER A 42 10.82 11.24 -13.03
C SER A 42 10.63 10.60 -11.64
N THR A 43 11.60 10.73 -10.73
CA THR A 43 11.54 10.08 -9.42
C THR A 43 11.04 11.05 -8.36
N TYR A 44 9.87 10.71 -7.85
CA TYR A 44 9.17 11.42 -6.80
C TYR A 44 9.75 11.10 -5.42
N ILE A 45 10.09 12.13 -4.63
CA ILE A 45 10.39 11.96 -3.20
C ILE A 45 9.14 12.29 -2.39
N PRO A 46 8.71 11.40 -1.50
CA PRO A 46 7.71 11.73 -0.52
C PRO A 46 8.19 12.88 0.39
N PRO A 47 7.38 13.94 0.60
CA PRO A 47 7.63 14.86 1.69
C PRO A 47 7.59 14.10 3.02
N GLY A 48 8.39 14.55 4.00
CA GLY A 48 8.49 13.90 5.31
C GLY A 48 9.79 13.13 5.57
N GLY A 49 10.81 13.26 4.71
CA GLY A 49 12.17 12.78 5.02
C GLY A 49 12.35 11.26 4.92
N ALA A 50 11.46 10.58 4.20
CA ALA A 50 11.53 9.16 3.95
C ALA A 50 12.73 8.80 3.05
N LEU A 51 13.79 8.24 3.65
CA LEU A 51 14.99 7.76 2.96
C LEU A 51 14.76 6.38 2.29
N VAL A 52 13.79 5.61 2.80
CA VAL A 52 13.46 4.26 2.32
C VAL A 52 11.96 4.12 2.11
N ILE A 53 11.57 3.63 0.94
CA ILE A 53 10.20 3.24 0.62
C ILE A 53 9.93 1.85 1.22
N PRO A 54 8.91 1.67 2.08
CA PRO A 54 8.57 0.36 2.64
C PRO A 54 8.27 -0.67 1.54
N ASP A 55 8.67 -1.91 1.79
CA ASP A 55 8.33 -3.04 0.92
C ASP A 55 6.81 -3.11 0.68
N GLY A 56 6.43 -3.49 -0.53
CA GLY A 56 5.04 -3.56 -0.94
C GLY A 56 4.44 -2.23 -1.42
N VAL A 57 5.05 -1.07 -1.14
CA VAL A 57 4.61 0.20 -1.74
C VAL A 57 4.90 0.20 -3.24
N LYS A 58 3.85 0.24 -4.06
CA LYS A 58 3.92 0.18 -5.53
C LYS A 58 3.82 1.54 -6.19
N PHE A 59 3.02 2.44 -5.63
CA PHE A 59 2.80 3.77 -6.18
C PHE A 59 2.70 4.80 -5.06
N MET A 60 3.15 6.01 -5.36
CA MET A 60 2.97 7.16 -4.49
C MET A 60 2.51 8.37 -5.31
N ARG A 61 1.64 9.19 -4.71
CA ARG A 61 1.11 10.41 -5.32
C ARG A 61 1.04 11.51 -4.27
N TRP A 62 1.31 12.73 -4.70
CA TRP A 62 1.30 13.89 -3.82
C TRP A 62 0.56 15.06 -4.42
N ARG A 63 -0.28 15.64 -3.57
CA ARG A 63 -1.07 16.84 -3.81
C ARG A 63 -1.11 17.60 -2.51
N LYS A 64 -0.18 18.53 -2.31
CA LYS A 64 0.02 19.22 -1.02
C LYS A 64 -1.34 19.65 -0.43
N PRO A 65 -1.63 19.31 0.84
CA PRO A 65 -0.76 18.66 1.83
C PRO A 65 -0.85 17.13 1.90
N TYR A 66 -1.45 16.46 0.90
CA TYR A 66 -1.78 15.05 0.95
C TYR A 66 -0.78 14.16 0.21
N LEU A 67 -0.26 13.18 0.94
CA LEU A 67 0.47 12.05 0.39
C LEU A 67 -0.46 10.84 0.34
N LEU A 68 -0.47 10.16 -0.81
CA LEU A 68 -1.13 8.88 -0.99
C LEU A 68 -0.07 7.83 -1.32
N ALA A 69 -0.10 6.71 -0.62
CA ALA A 69 0.72 5.53 -0.91
C ALA A 69 -0.19 4.34 -1.24
N VAL A 70 0.16 3.61 -2.30
CA VAL A 70 -0.49 2.36 -2.68
C VAL A 70 0.42 1.23 -2.25
N HIS A 71 -0.01 0.46 -1.25
CA HIS A 71 0.69 -0.71 -0.74
C HIS A 71 0.00 -1.99 -1.22
N GLU A 72 0.76 -2.92 -1.77
CA GLU A 72 0.31 -4.24 -2.16
C GLU A 72 0.87 -5.31 -1.23
N HIS A 73 0.00 -6.15 -0.70
CA HIS A 73 0.39 -7.38 -0.03
C HIS A 73 0.14 -8.59 -0.95
N PRO A 74 1.10 -9.53 -1.09
CA PRO A 74 0.88 -10.74 -1.86
C PRO A 74 -0.20 -11.65 -1.24
N PRO A 75 -0.76 -12.59 -2.02
CA PRO A 75 -1.70 -13.58 -1.52
C PRO A 75 -1.09 -14.36 -0.36
N MET A 76 -1.86 -14.50 0.70
CA MET A 76 -1.43 -15.26 1.86
C MET A 76 -2.60 -15.73 2.70
N LEU A 77 -2.31 -16.71 3.53
CA LEU A 77 -3.23 -17.23 4.53
C LEU A 77 -3.06 -16.41 5.81
N ARG A 78 -4.13 -15.72 6.23
CA ARG A 78 -4.13 -14.86 7.42
C ARG A 78 -4.95 -15.49 8.54
N ASN A 79 -4.37 -15.50 9.74
CA ASN A 79 -5.12 -15.74 10.96
C ASN A 79 -5.70 -14.39 11.40
N THR A 80 -7.01 -14.30 11.50
CA THR A 80 -7.71 -13.08 11.88
C THR A 80 -8.71 -13.37 12.99
N ARG A 81 -9.21 -12.34 13.66
CA ARG A 81 -10.29 -12.47 14.64
C ARG A 81 -11.58 -12.05 13.98
N TRP A 82 -12.59 -12.89 14.04
CA TRP A 82 -13.92 -12.61 13.47
C TRP A 82 -14.98 -12.73 14.55
N ILE A 83 -15.96 -11.83 14.50
CA ILE A 83 -17.07 -11.81 15.45
C ILE A 83 -17.83 -13.14 15.43
N THR A 84 -18.20 -13.66 16.61
CA THR A 84 -19.00 -14.88 16.69
C THR A 84 -20.48 -14.56 16.47
N LYS A 85 -21.23 -15.53 15.93
CA LYS A 85 -22.68 -15.38 15.68
C LYS A 85 -23.51 -15.10 16.94
N ASP A 86 -23.00 -15.51 18.10
CA ASP A 86 -23.58 -15.42 19.43
C ASP A 86 -22.98 -14.28 20.26
N SER A 87 -22.17 -13.40 19.65
CA SER A 87 -21.60 -12.24 20.33
C SER A 87 -22.72 -11.33 20.87
N PRO A 88 -22.70 -10.96 22.16
CA PRO A 88 -23.76 -10.13 22.77
C PRO A 88 -23.69 -8.66 22.32
N SER A 89 -22.55 -8.23 21.77
CA SER A 89 -22.39 -6.92 21.13
C SER A 89 -21.94 -7.10 19.68
N ALA A 90 -22.42 -6.20 18.81
CA ALA A 90 -22.07 -6.18 17.39
C ALA A 90 -20.64 -5.65 17.13
N TYR A 91 -20.08 -4.87 18.07
CA TYR A 91 -18.74 -4.30 18.05
C TYR A 91 -18.38 -3.68 19.43
N GLY A 92 -17.11 -3.34 19.65
CA GLY A 92 -16.66 -2.71 20.89
C GLY A 92 -16.68 -3.64 22.12
N ALA A 93 -16.90 -3.05 23.31
CA ALA A 93 -16.90 -3.78 24.58
C ALA A 93 -17.96 -4.90 24.61
N GLY A 94 -17.60 -6.06 25.15
CA GLY A 94 -18.47 -7.23 25.19
C GLY A 94 -18.55 -8.03 23.88
N THR A 95 -17.91 -7.59 22.79
CA THR A 95 -17.86 -8.37 21.55
C THR A 95 -17.02 -9.63 21.73
N VAL A 96 -17.57 -10.77 21.34
CA VAL A 96 -16.89 -12.07 21.36
C VAL A 96 -16.37 -12.39 19.97
N TYR A 97 -15.11 -12.81 19.92
CA TYR A 97 -14.41 -13.13 18.69
C TYR A 97 -13.89 -14.56 18.71
N ARG A 98 -13.80 -15.17 17.54
CA ARG A 98 -13.09 -16.43 17.31
C ARG A 98 -11.94 -16.22 16.32
N PRO A 99 -10.83 -16.96 16.45
CA PRO A 99 -9.83 -16.99 15.40
C PRO A 99 -10.43 -17.66 14.15
N ILE A 100 -10.11 -17.12 12.98
CA ILE A 100 -10.41 -17.73 11.68
C ILE A 100 -9.20 -17.66 10.76
N ARG A 101 -9.07 -18.62 9.85
CA ARG A 101 -7.97 -18.70 8.89
C ARG A 101 -8.47 -18.48 7.47
N LEU A 102 -8.10 -17.35 6.86
CA LEU A 102 -8.62 -16.91 5.56
C LEU A 102 -7.51 -16.77 4.51
N SER A 103 -7.70 -17.42 3.36
CA SER A 103 -6.86 -17.29 2.17
C SER A 103 -7.25 -15.98 1.47
N MET A 104 -6.33 -15.01 1.52
CA MET A 104 -6.51 -13.69 0.92
C MET A 104 -5.89 -13.65 -0.48
N PRO A 105 -6.51 -12.94 -1.44
CA PRO A 105 -5.89 -12.58 -2.71
C PRO A 105 -4.77 -11.54 -2.50
N TYR A 106 -4.25 -10.94 -3.57
CA TYR A 106 -3.49 -9.70 -3.41
C TYR A 106 -4.40 -8.66 -2.77
N THR A 107 -3.88 -7.95 -1.77
CA THR A 107 -4.60 -6.85 -1.12
C THR A 107 -3.91 -5.54 -1.45
N VAL A 108 -4.70 -4.58 -1.92
CA VAL A 108 -4.22 -3.26 -2.35
C VAL A 108 -4.79 -2.23 -1.39
N THR A 109 -3.93 -1.68 -0.55
CA THR A 109 -4.28 -0.62 0.39
C THR A 109 -3.90 0.72 -0.22
N ILE A 110 -4.87 1.61 -0.38
CA ILE A 110 -4.63 3.03 -0.67
C ILE A 110 -4.64 3.76 0.67
N SER A 111 -3.48 4.18 1.12
CA SER A 111 -3.29 4.88 2.40
C SER A 111 -3.06 6.36 2.15
N THR A 112 -3.76 7.22 2.89
CA THR A 112 -3.68 8.67 2.70
C THR A 112 -3.33 9.43 3.97
N TYR A 113 -2.36 10.32 3.81
CA TYR A 113 -1.74 11.07 4.88
C TYR A 113 -1.82 12.56 4.60
N GLN A 114 -2.13 13.34 5.63
CA GLN A 114 -1.85 14.77 5.61
C GLN A 114 -0.44 14.98 6.20
N ILE A 115 0.44 15.61 5.42
CA ILE A 115 1.82 15.88 5.83
C ILE A 115 1.91 17.34 6.29
N SER A 116 2.37 17.55 7.51
CA SER A 116 2.64 18.88 8.06
C SER A 116 3.99 19.43 7.61
N ASP A 117 4.23 20.72 7.82
CA ASP A 117 5.46 21.39 7.37
C ASP A 117 6.74 20.82 8.02
N ASN A 118 6.62 20.24 9.23
CA ASN A 118 7.72 19.54 9.91
C ASN A 118 7.90 18.07 9.44
N GLY A 119 7.16 17.64 8.43
CA GLY A 119 7.22 16.28 7.88
C GLY A 119 6.41 15.22 8.61
N ALA A 120 5.77 15.54 9.73
CA ALA A 120 4.90 14.58 10.43
C ALA A 120 3.65 14.26 9.57
N ALA A 121 3.19 13.02 9.68
CA ALA A 121 2.05 12.49 8.94
C ALA A 121 0.88 12.21 9.87
N ARG A 122 -0.31 12.58 9.43
CA ARG A 122 -1.56 12.20 10.09
C ARG A 122 -2.42 11.39 9.14
N ASN A 123 -3.00 10.30 9.64
CA ASN A 123 -4.01 9.57 8.89
C ASN A 123 -5.20 10.48 8.58
N THR A 124 -5.61 10.55 7.31
CA THR A 124 -6.79 11.35 6.91
C THR A 124 -8.11 10.63 7.13
N GLY A 125 -8.08 9.31 7.37
CA GLY A 125 -9.25 8.44 7.40
C GLY A 125 -9.77 8.05 6.01
N ALA A 126 -9.29 8.67 4.94
CA ALA A 126 -9.68 8.33 3.56
C ALA A 126 -8.85 7.16 3.00
N ASN A 127 -8.73 6.08 3.78
CA ASN A 127 -8.00 4.89 3.37
C ASN A 127 -8.94 3.88 2.73
N GLN A 128 -8.48 3.24 1.67
CA GLN A 128 -9.27 2.27 0.92
C GLN A 128 -8.56 0.92 0.86
N LEU A 129 -9.34 -0.15 0.73
CA LEU A 129 -8.83 -1.50 0.51
C LEU A 129 -9.49 -2.13 -0.71
N PHE A 130 -8.70 -2.83 -1.50
CA PHE A 130 -9.17 -3.60 -2.65
C PHE A 130 -8.51 -4.97 -2.72
N PHE A 131 -9.12 -5.87 -3.47
CA PHE A 131 -8.57 -7.17 -3.81
C PHE A 131 -8.12 -7.22 -5.27
N ARG A 132 -7.16 -8.10 -5.55
CA ARG A 132 -6.70 -8.45 -6.90
C ARG A 132 -6.28 -9.90 -7.03
N THR A 133 -6.53 -10.48 -8.20
CA THR A 133 -6.07 -11.84 -8.56
C THR A 133 -4.74 -11.85 -9.29
N ASN A 134 -4.09 -10.68 -9.46
CA ASN A 134 -2.78 -10.53 -10.09
C ASN A 134 -2.03 -9.37 -9.43
N MET A 135 -0.71 -9.43 -9.45
CA MET A 135 0.16 -8.35 -9.00
C MET A 135 -0.13 -7.04 -9.74
N LEU A 136 -0.02 -5.92 -9.02
CA LEU A 136 -0.04 -4.57 -9.56
C LEU A 136 1.09 -4.34 -10.54
N LYS A 137 0.71 -3.95 -11.77
CA LYS A 137 1.63 -3.59 -12.85
C LYS A 137 1.61 -2.09 -13.12
N ASN A 138 0.43 -1.47 -13.07
CA ASN A 138 0.27 -0.04 -13.33
C ASN A 138 -1.02 0.50 -12.69
N VAL A 139 -1.20 1.82 -12.75
CA VAL A 139 -2.35 2.51 -12.15
C VAL A 139 -3.67 2.28 -12.90
N LYS A 140 -3.67 1.77 -14.13
CA LYS A 140 -4.90 1.46 -14.89
C LYS A 140 -5.45 0.07 -14.60
N ASP A 141 -4.80 -0.67 -13.70
CA ASP A 141 -5.23 -2.01 -13.38
C ASP A 141 -6.58 -2.06 -12.64
N ASN A 142 -7.40 -3.05 -13.01
CA ASN A 142 -8.70 -3.30 -12.41
C ASN A 142 -8.60 -3.84 -10.97
N LEU A 143 -9.61 -3.49 -10.18
CA LEU A 143 -9.72 -3.82 -8.76
C LEU A 143 -10.98 -4.65 -8.49
N PHE A 144 -11.00 -5.33 -7.35
CA PHE A 144 -12.19 -5.96 -6.79
C PHE A 144 -12.47 -5.40 -5.40
N TYR A 145 -13.75 -5.37 -5.01
CA TYR A 145 -14.13 -4.96 -3.67
C TYR A 145 -13.77 -6.04 -2.64
N PRO A 146 -13.28 -5.68 -1.44
CA PRO A 146 -12.82 -6.66 -0.46
C PRO A 146 -13.99 -7.22 0.36
N SER A 147 -14.18 -8.54 0.41
CA SER A 147 -15.26 -9.15 1.22
C SER A 147 -14.95 -9.15 2.73
N LEU A 148 -14.79 -7.98 3.36
CA LEU A 148 -14.40 -7.83 4.77
C LEU A 148 -15.41 -6.99 5.57
N LEU A 149 -15.59 -7.32 6.85
CA LEU A 149 -16.52 -6.59 7.75
C LEU A 149 -16.02 -5.18 8.10
N ASN A 150 -14.72 -5.01 8.35
CA ASN A 150 -14.14 -3.71 8.73
C ASN A 150 -13.84 -2.79 7.53
N VAL A 151 -14.44 -3.11 6.38
CA VAL A 151 -14.35 -2.28 5.18
C VAL A 151 -15.74 -1.86 4.78
N SER A 152 -16.05 -0.61 5.06
CA SER A 152 -17.36 0.00 4.87
C SER A 152 -17.63 0.26 3.39
N VAL A 153 -18.89 0.17 3.03
CA VAL A 153 -19.41 0.71 1.78
C VAL A 153 -19.86 2.13 2.05
N VAL A 154 -19.24 3.10 1.39
CA VAL A 154 -19.58 4.52 1.57
C VAL A 154 -19.84 5.20 0.25
N GLY A 155 -20.63 6.28 0.28
CA GLY A 155 -20.98 7.06 -0.91
C GLY A 155 -22.41 6.86 -1.37
N GLN A 156 -23.00 7.89 -2.00
CA GLN A 156 -24.40 7.89 -2.41
C GLN A 156 -24.63 7.48 -3.88
N LYS A 157 -23.61 7.59 -4.74
CA LYS A 157 -23.73 7.37 -6.20
C LYS A 157 -22.85 6.24 -6.74
N LEU A 158 -21.69 6.02 -6.14
CA LEU A 158 -20.76 4.96 -6.48
C LEU A 158 -20.20 4.43 -5.17
N ASP A 159 -20.27 3.11 -4.99
CA ASP A 159 -19.81 2.43 -3.80
C ASP A 159 -18.28 2.58 -3.69
N GLU A 160 -17.82 3.34 -2.69
CA GLU A 160 -16.43 3.45 -2.26
C GLU A 160 -16.13 2.44 -1.15
N THR A 161 -14.86 2.08 -0.99
CA THR A 161 -14.39 1.08 -0.02
C THR A 161 -13.51 1.75 1.02
N TRP A 162 -13.96 1.77 2.27
CA TRP A 162 -13.30 2.52 3.33
C TRP A 162 -12.86 1.62 4.47
N ILE A 163 -11.58 1.65 4.80
CA ILE A 163 -11.07 0.97 5.98
C ILE A 163 -11.55 1.75 7.20
N CYS A 164 -12.26 1.09 8.12
CA CYS A 164 -12.58 1.71 9.40
C CYS A 164 -11.28 2.01 10.16
N THR A 165 -11.07 3.27 10.56
CA THR A 165 -9.88 3.70 11.31
C THR A 165 -10.22 4.37 12.64
N GLN A 166 -11.43 4.18 13.17
CA GLN A 166 -11.90 4.86 14.38
C GLN A 166 -10.99 4.65 15.60
N TYR A 167 -10.31 3.50 15.67
CA TYR A 167 -9.39 3.16 16.76
C TYR A 167 -7.92 3.14 16.34
N LEU A 168 -7.59 3.65 15.15
CA LEU A 168 -6.20 3.81 14.73
C LEU A 168 -5.59 4.98 15.51
N LYS A 169 -4.57 4.68 16.32
CA LYS A 169 -3.82 5.69 17.08
C LYS A 169 -2.57 6.10 16.31
N THR A 170 -2.39 7.38 16.05
CA THR A 170 -1.16 7.96 15.49
C THR A 170 -0.53 8.92 16.51
N ALA A 171 0.80 8.96 16.57
CA ALA A 171 1.54 9.93 17.37
C ALA A 171 1.70 11.25 16.61
N THR A 172 2.01 12.33 17.32
CA THR A 172 2.17 13.67 16.74
C THR A 172 3.38 13.82 15.84
N ASN A 173 4.37 12.92 15.98
CA ASN A 173 5.63 12.90 15.26
C ASN A 173 5.78 11.67 14.34
N ASP A 174 4.71 10.91 14.11
CA ASP A 174 4.75 9.78 13.18
C ASP A 174 5.14 10.25 11.78
N THR A 175 6.00 9.49 11.10
CA THR A 175 6.20 9.59 9.66
C THR A 175 5.06 8.89 8.93
N TRP A 176 4.92 9.09 7.61
CA TRP A 176 3.87 8.40 6.86
C TRP A 176 4.09 6.88 6.84
N GLN A 177 5.35 6.42 6.94
CA GLN A 177 5.66 4.99 7.06
C GLN A 177 5.19 4.43 8.40
N ASP A 178 5.37 5.16 9.50
CA ASP A 178 4.86 4.75 10.81
C ASP A 178 3.34 4.61 10.78
N VAL A 179 2.66 5.58 10.15
CA VAL A 179 1.20 5.53 9.97
C VAL A 179 0.80 4.39 9.03
N LEU A 180 1.56 4.08 7.98
CA LEU A 180 1.30 2.93 7.10
C LEU A 180 1.35 1.62 7.89
N VAL A 181 2.41 1.40 8.67
CA VAL A 181 2.58 0.17 9.47
C VAL A 181 1.42 0.04 10.45
N LYS A 182 1.09 1.10 11.19
CA LYS A 182 -0.03 1.10 12.13
C LYS A 182 -1.37 0.83 11.44
N LEU A 183 -1.59 1.38 10.24
CA LEU A 183 -2.81 1.12 9.47
C LEU A 183 -2.89 -0.35 9.02
N LEU A 184 -1.79 -0.93 8.54
CA LEU A 184 -1.74 -2.33 8.12
C LEU A 184 -1.94 -3.27 9.31
N GLU A 185 -1.31 -2.98 10.45
CA GLU A 185 -1.54 -3.71 11.70
C GLU A 185 -2.99 -3.58 12.18
N HIS A 186 -3.55 -2.37 12.15
CA HIS A 186 -4.95 -2.14 12.52
C HIS A 186 -5.92 -2.94 11.65
N LEU A 187 -5.70 -2.94 10.33
CA LEU A 187 -6.53 -3.67 9.38
C LEU A 187 -6.44 -5.19 9.60
N TRP A 188 -5.23 -5.73 9.74
CA TRP A 188 -5.03 -7.19 9.71
C TRP A 188 -4.97 -7.86 11.08
N HIS A 189 -4.56 -7.16 12.13
CA HIS A 189 -4.54 -7.65 13.52
C HIS A 189 -5.71 -7.12 14.36
N GLY A 190 -6.50 -6.21 13.78
CA GLY A 190 -7.83 -5.87 14.27
C GLY A 190 -8.76 -7.08 14.33
N ALA A 191 -9.96 -6.85 14.83
CA ALA A 191 -11.00 -7.86 14.86
C ALA A 191 -12.15 -7.43 13.94
N PHE A 192 -12.58 -8.34 13.07
CA PHE A 192 -13.64 -8.12 12.10
C PHE A 192 -15.00 -8.23 12.79
N ASN A 193 -15.77 -7.15 12.83
CA ASN A 193 -17.06 -7.05 13.51
C ASN A 193 -18.04 -6.16 12.74
N TYR A 194 -19.28 -6.05 13.22
CA TYR A 194 -20.35 -5.34 12.51
C TYR A 194 -20.34 -3.81 12.74
N SER A 195 -19.19 -3.22 13.08
CA SER A 195 -19.07 -1.77 13.29
C SER A 195 -19.43 -1.02 12.01
N SER A 196 -19.01 -1.50 10.84
CA SER A 196 -19.26 -0.81 9.58
C SER A 196 -20.73 -0.85 9.17
N GLU A 197 -21.42 -1.93 9.47
CA GLU A 197 -22.86 -2.11 9.26
C GLU A 197 -23.65 -1.15 10.14
N HIS A 198 -23.20 -0.94 11.37
CA HIS A 198 -23.88 -0.06 12.30
C HIS A 198 -23.65 1.42 11.99
N HIS A 199 -22.42 1.81 11.63
CA HIS A 199 -22.05 3.22 11.46
C HIS A 199 -22.19 3.71 10.01
N GLU A 200 -21.92 2.86 9.02
CA GLU A 200 -21.99 3.22 7.60
C GLU A 200 -23.10 2.48 6.84
N GLY A 201 -23.88 1.64 7.51
CA GLY A 201 -25.04 0.94 6.97
C GLY A 201 -24.72 -0.36 6.23
N ALA A 202 -23.49 -0.57 5.78
CA ALA A 202 -23.04 -1.82 5.19
C ALA A 202 -21.50 -1.96 5.19
N SER A 203 -21.04 -3.19 5.40
CA SER A 203 -19.71 -3.60 4.97
C SER A 203 -19.74 -4.24 3.58
N TRP A 204 -18.58 -4.37 2.96
CA TRP A 204 -18.47 -5.12 1.73
C TRP A 204 -18.77 -6.61 1.92
N PHE A 205 -18.45 -7.22 3.09
CA PHE A 205 -18.86 -8.59 3.38
C PHE A 205 -20.39 -8.79 3.27
N THR A 206 -21.16 -7.83 3.80
CA THR A 206 -22.63 -7.84 3.65
C THR A 206 -23.06 -7.73 2.20
N ARG A 207 -22.38 -6.92 1.37
CA ARG A 207 -22.68 -6.83 -0.08
C ARG A 207 -22.40 -8.14 -0.82
N TYR A 208 -21.35 -8.87 -0.46
CA TYR A 208 -21.08 -10.21 -1.02
C TYR A 208 -22.20 -11.20 -0.67
N ALA A 209 -22.71 -11.15 0.57
CA ALA A 209 -23.83 -12.00 0.99
C ALA A 209 -25.11 -11.65 0.20
N GLN A 210 -25.40 -10.36 0.02
CA GLN A 210 -26.54 -9.88 -0.79
C GLN A 210 -26.43 -10.26 -2.27
N ALA A 211 -25.22 -10.27 -2.81
CA ALA A 211 -24.93 -10.74 -4.17
C ALA A 211 -25.00 -12.27 -4.31
N GLY A 212 -25.25 -13.02 -3.22
CA GLY A 212 -25.41 -14.47 -3.24
C GLY A 212 -24.12 -15.26 -3.43
N ILE A 213 -22.96 -14.68 -3.09
CA ILE A 213 -21.65 -15.33 -3.25
C ILE A 213 -21.39 -16.31 -2.09
N LYS A 214 -21.92 -17.53 -2.24
CA LYS A 214 -21.97 -18.55 -1.17
C LYS A 214 -20.61 -19.13 -0.81
N GLU A 215 -19.62 -19.07 -1.69
CA GLU A 215 -18.30 -19.66 -1.45
C GLU A 215 -17.51 -18.95 -0.35
N ILE A 216 -17.82 -17.67 -0.10
CA ILE A 216 -17.18 -16.87 0.95
C ILE A 216 -18.17 -16.29 1.96
N THR A 217 -19.47 -16.56 1.79
CA THR A 217 -20.53 -16.16 2.73
C THR A 217 -21.42 -17.36 3.09
N PRO A 218 -21.67 -17.64 4.39
CA PRO A 218 -21.09 -16.97 5.56
C PRO A 218 -19.58 -17.25 5.69
N VAL A 219 -18.92 -16.61 6.66
CA VAL A 219 -17.44 -16.63 6.75
C VAL A 219 -16.88 -18.05 6.93
N GLU A 220 -17.67 -18.95 7.50
CA GLU A 220 -17.34 -20.38 7.64
C GLU A 220 -17.08 -21.05 6.30
N ASN A 221 -17.80 -20.65 5.24
CA ASN A 221 -17.56 -21.15 3.89
C ASN A 221 -16.20 -20.67 3.37
N TRP A 222 -15.86 -19.41 3.62
CA TRP A 222 -14.55 -18.88 3.25
C TRP A 222 -13.42 -19.56 4.02
N GLU A 223 -13.58 -19.75 5.33
CA GLU A 223 -12.61 -20.47 6.17
C GLU A 223 -12.41 -21.91 5.68
N THR A 224 -13.49 -22.62 5.36
CA THR A 224 -13.43 -23.97 4.79
C THR A 224 -12.71 -23.98 3.45
N ALA A 225 -13.06 -23.05 2.55
CA ALA A 225 -12.42 -22.93 1.24
C ALA A 225 -10.92 -22.55 1.35
N SER A 226 -10.56 -21.82 2.40
CA SER A 226 -9.18 -21.40 2.71
C SER A 226 -8.28 -22.53 3.17
N ALA A 227 -8.82 -23.73 3.40
CA ALA A 227 -8.01 -24.95 3.53
C ALA A 227 -7.13 -25.19 2.29
N ALA A 228 -7.55 -24.73 1.11
CA ALA A 228 -6.68 -24.57 -0.05
C ALA A 228 -5.96 -23.21 0.02
N PRO A 229 -4.63 -23.15 0.29
CA PRO A 229 -3.95 -21.89 0.64
C PRO A 229 -4.02 -20.80 -0.44
N MET A 230 -4.20 -21.18 -1.70
CA MET A 230 -4.32 -20.27 -2.85
C MET A 230 -5.77 -19.96 -3.25
N PHE A 231 -6.75 -20.35 -2.44
CA PHE A 231 -8.17 -20.14 -2.75
C PHE A 231 -8.47 -18.68 -3.09
N GLY A 232 -8.09 -17.73 -2.23
CA GLY A 232 -8.37 -16.32 -2.45
C GLY A 232 -7.81 -15.79 -3.77
N TYR A 233 -6.58 -16.19 -4.12
CA TYR A 233 -5.94 -15.87 -5.40
C TYR A 233 -6.68 -16.48 -6.62
N LYS A 234 -7.17 -17.71 -6.49
CA LYS A 234 -7.86 -18.45 -7.56
C LYS A 234 -9.36 -18.15 -7.66
N PHE A 235 -9.93 -17.51 -6.64
CA PHE A 235 -11.35 -17.21 -6.58
C PHE A 235 -11.72 -16.19 -7.66
N LYS A 236 -12.71 -16.55 -8.50
CA LYS A 236 -13.10 -15.75 -9.68
C LYS A 236 -14.33 -14.88 -9.46
N ASN A 237 -15.08 -15.12 -8.38
CA ASN A 237 -16.35 -14.45 -8.11
C ASN A 237 -16.17 -13.26 -7.16
N TRP A 238 -14.99 -12.65 -7.15
CA TRP A 238 -14.80 -11.35 -6.51
C TRP A 238 -15.66 -10.31 -7.22
N LEU A 239 -16.39 -9.48 -6.46
CA LEU A 239 -17.20 -8.39 -6.99
C LEU A 239 -16.28 -7.35 -7.66
N PRO A 240 -16.46 -7.08 -8.96
CA PRO A 240 -15.62 -6.13 -9.67
C PRO A 240 -15.83 -4.72 -9.12
N CYS A 241 -14.74 -3.99 -8.97
CA CYS A 241 -14.80 -2.57 -8.68
C CYS A 241 -15.23 -1.83 -9.94
N ALA A 242 -16.11 -0.83 -9.80
CA ALA A 242 -16.57 -0.01 -10.92
C ALA A 242 -15.48 0.92 -11.50
N TYR A 243 -14.30 0.93 -10.90
CA TYR A 243 -13.19 1.80 -11.25
C TYR A 243 -11.84 1.10 -11.08
N ASN A 244 -10.83 1.56 -11.83
CA ASN A 244 -9.46 1.10 -11.72
C ASN A 244 -8.69 1.83 -10.60
N LEU A 245 -7.42 1.47 -10.39
CA LEU A 245 -6.60 2.07 -9.33
C LEU A 245 -6.41 3.59 -9.47
N GLU A 246 -6.18 4.11 -10.67
CA GLU A 246 -6.01 5.54 -10.89
C GLU A 246 -7.28 6.30 -10.53
N GLU A 247 -8.44 5.79 -10.98
CA GLU A 247 -9.73 6.37 -10.65
C GLU A 247 -10.00 6.31 -9.14
N ALA A 248 -9.63 5.22 -8.45
CA ALA A 248 -9.72 5.13 -6.98
C ALA A 248 -8.86 6.21 -6.29
N ILE A 249 -7.64 6.43 -6.78
CA ILE A 249 -6.72 7.46 -6.30
C ILE A 249 -7.31 8.86 -6.52
N GLU A 250 -7.78 9.16 -7.72
CA GLU A 250 -8.36 10.45 -8.08
C GLU A 250 -9.60 10.78 -7.25
N ARG A 251 -10.47 9.79 -7.04
CA ARG A 251 -11.63 9.93 -6.15
C ARG A 251 -11.23 10.25 -4.71
N THR A 252 -10.18 9.61 -4.21
CA THR A 252 -9.65 9.89 -2.87
C THR A 252 -9.19 11.34 -2.75
N PHE A 253 -8.40 11.82 -3.72
CA PHE A 253 -7.97 13.21 -3.72
C PHE A 253 -9.12 14.19 -3.88
N LYS A 254 -10.08 13.90 -4.76
CA LYS A 254 -11.29 14.72 -4.93
C LYS A 254 -12.05 14.86 -3.61
N ARG A 255 -12.20 13.77 -2.86
CA ARG A 255 -12.88 13.77 -1.56
C ARG A 255 -12.14 14.59 -0.50
N LEU A 256 -10.82 14.56 -0.52
CA LEU A 256 -9.97 15.38 0.34
C LEU A 256 -9.91 16.85 -0.11
N ASN A 257 -10.63 17.24 -1.17
CA ASN A 257 -10.52 18.55 -1.83
C ASN A 257 -9.06 18.92 -2.16
N ALA A 258 -8.25 17.91 -2.45
CA ALA A 258 -6.84 18.11 -2.78
C ALA A 258 -6.75 18.81 -4.13
N GLN A 259 -6.04 19.93 -4.17
CA GLN A 259 -5.75 20.61 -5.44
C GLN A 259 -4.96 19.67 -6.35
N PRO A 260 -5.21 19.66 -7.68
CA PRO A 260 -4.35 18.96 -8.60
C PRO A 260 -2.89 19.30 -8.32
N ALA A 261 -1.98 18.35 -8.52
CA ALA A 261 -0.58 18.64 -8.37
C ALA A 261 -0.25 19.78 -9.34
N THR A 262 0.04 20.98 -8.83
CA THR A 262 0.84 21.96 -9.57
C THR A 262 2.11 21.23 -9.93
N GLU A 263 2.47 21.15 -11.22
CA GLU A 263 3.67 20.49 -11.72
C GLU A 263 4.87 20.80 -10.83
N LEU A 264 5.13 19.93 -9.86
CA LEU A 264 6.28 20.03 -8.99
C LEU A 264 7.36 19.25 -9.72
N LYS A 265 8.30 19.98 -10.33
CA LYS A 265 9.57 19.42 -10.78
C LYS A 265 10.16 18.63 -9.61
N GLN A 266 10.09 17.32 -9.71
CA GLN A 266 10.46 16.37 -8.67
C GLN A 266 11.97 16.48 -8.49
N ALA A 267 12.43 16.86 -7.30
CA ALA A 267 13.86 17.07 -7.04
C ALA A 267 14.28 16.39 -5.74
N ARG A 268 15.31 15.54 -5.87
CA ARG A 268 16.25 14.93 -4.87
C ARG A 268 16.20 13.40 -4.67
N VAL A 269 16.65 12.68 -5.68
CA VAL A 269 16.71 11.21 -5.67
C VAL A 269 18.16 10.78 -5.58
N ILE A 270 18.55 10.23 -4.43
CA ILE A 270 19.89 9.62 -4.31
C ILE A 270 19.82 8.28 -3.58
N GLU A 271 18.93 8.08 -2.60
CA GLU A 271 18.88 6.81 -1.84
C GLU A 271 18.05 5.70 -2.52
N ASN A 272 16.95 6.04 -3.21
CA ASN A 272 16.20 5.09 -4.03
C ASN A 272 17.03 4.52 -5.20
N MET A 273 18.11 5.21 -5.58
CA MET A 273 19.02 4.79 -6.64
C MET A 273 19.86 3.57 -6.23
N ALA A 274 20.38 3.53 -5.00
CA ALA A 274 21.12 2.38 -4.49
C ALA A 274 20.21 1.13 -4.42
N TYR A 275 18.97 1.30 -3.93
CA TYR A 275 18.00 0.21 -3.87
C TYR A 275 17.63 -0.32 -5.28
N HIS A 276 17.48 0.54 -6.28
CA HIS A 276 17.18 0.11 -7.65
C HIS A 276 18.37 -0.53 -8.38
N LEU A 277 19.59 -0.01 -8.19
CA LEU A 277 20.82 -0.61 -8.73
C LEU A 277 21.09 -2.00 -8.13
N LEU A 278 20.77 -2.20 -6.84
CA LEU A 278 20.93 -3.48 -6.15
C LEU A 278 19.83 -4.50 -6.48
N ASN A 279 18.57 -4.07 -6.66
CA ASN A 279 17.44 -5.01 -6.73
C ASN A 279 16.84 -5.24 -8.14
N TYR A 280 17.01 -4.32 -9.09
CA TYR A 280 16.21 -4.36 -10.34
C TYR A 280 17.01 -4.43 -11.65
N GLY A 281 18.33 -4.63 -11.61
CA GLY A 281 19.08 -5.22 -12.72
C GLY A 281 18.90 -4.54 -14.08
N THR A 282 18.84 -3.21 -14.14
CA THR A 282 18.92 -2.48 -15.41
C THR A 282 20.34 -2.66 -15.96
N LYS A 283 20.54 -3.66 -16.84
CA LYS A 283 21.84 -4.05 -17.48
C LYS A 283 23.06 -3.47 -16.77
N VAL A 284 23.31 -3.95 -15.56
CA VAL A 284 24.51 -3.58 -14.82
C VAL A 284 25.65 -4.38 -15.42
N GLU A 285 26.62 -3.71 -16.05
CA GLU A 285 27.90 -4.34 -16.35
C GLU A 285 28.63 -4.56 -15.02
N LEU A 286 28.49 -5.75 -14.46
CA LEU A 286 29.21 -6.17 -13.27
C LEU A 286 30.68 -6.42 -13.63
N ASN A 287 31.51 -5.40 -13.52
CA ASN A 287 32.95 -5.53 -13.67
C ASN A 287 33.55 -5.81 -12.29
N LYS A 288 34.04 -7.05 -12.09
CA LYS A 288 34.81 -7.37 -10.88
C LYS A 288 36.10 -6.55 -10.92
N LYS A 289 36.34 -5.73 -9.90
CA LYS A 289 37.59 -4.98 -9.76
C LYS A 289 38.74 -6.00 -9.78
N LYS A 290 39.63 -5.91 -10.77
CA LYS A 290 40.87 -6.70 -10.75
C LYS A 290 41.64 -6.26 -9.51
N GLU A 291 41.88 -7.19 -8.60
CA GLU A 291 42.80 -6.97 -7.49
C GLU A 291 44.17 -6.68 -8.10
N THR A 292 44.58 -5.41 -8.04
CA THR A 292 45.95 -5.02 -8.33
C THR A 292 46.80 -5.58 -7.19
N GLN A 293 47.55 -6.64 -7.47
CA GLN A 293 48.65 -7.12 -6.61
C GLN A 293 49.77 -6.08 -6.55
#